data_AF-A0A4Y5U414-F1
#
_entry.id   AF-A0A4Y5U414-F1
#
_cell.length_a   1.000
_cell.length_b   1.000
_cell.length_c   1.000
_cell.angle_alpha   90.00
_cell.angle_beta   90.00
_cell.angle_gamma   90.00
#
_symmetry.space_group_name_H-M   'P 1'
#
loop_
_entity.id
_entity.type
_entity.pdbx_description
1 polymer ?
#
loop_
_entity_poly.entity_id
_entity_poly.type
_entity_poly.pdbx_seq_one_letter_code
_entity_poly.pdbx_strand_id
1 'polypeptide(L)'
;LIAEREAMKSSELMLEIGGILRNFKFSFRGTGYDEKLVREVEGLEASGSIFICTLCDATRLEASQNLVFHSITRSHTENLQRYETWRANPYHESADELRDRVKGVSAKPFIETLPSIDALHCDIGNAAEFYKIFQLEIGEVYKNPNATKEERKKWSTILDKHLRKKMNLKPIMRMNGNFARKLMTKETVEAVCELLHSEERKVALKELMDLYLNMKPVWRSSCPAKECPELLCQYSYHSQRFAELLSTKFKFRYEGKITNYFHKTLAHVPEIIERDGSIGAWASEGNESGNKLFRRFRKMNARQSKV
;
A
#
# COMPACT_ATOMS: atom_id res chain seq x y z
N LEU A 1 15.92 1.84 -22.91
CA LEU A 1 14.79 2.28 -22.07
C LEU A 1 15.15 3.34 -21.04
N ILE A 2 15.90 3.07 -19.95
CA ILE A 2 16.16 4.11 -18.92
C ILE A 2 16.97 5.29 -19.47
N ALA A 3 18.08 5.02 -20.18
CA ALA A 3 18.87 6.07 -20.81
C ALA A 3 18.07 6.90 -21.83
N GLU A 4 17.18 6.25 -22.59
CA GLU A 4 16.27 6.93 -23.53
C GLU A 4 15.26 7.82 -22.78
N ARG A 5 14.65 7.32 -21.69
CA ARG A 5 13.74 8.11 -20.85
C ARG A 5 14.43 9.37 -20.32
N GLU A 6 15.67 9.26 -19.83
CA GLU A 6 16.42 10.42 -19.33
C GLU A 6 16.75 11.42 -20.45
N ALA A 7 17.18 10.95 -21.61
CA ALA A 7 17.41 11.81 -22.77
C ALA A 7 16.13 12.54 -23.23
N MET A 8 14.98 11.85 -23.19
CA MET A 8 13.69 12.43 -23.58
C MET A 8 13.18 13.52 -22.62
N LYS A 9 13.60 13.55 -21.34
CA LYS A 9 13.16 14.58 -20.39
C LYS A 9 13.65 15.98 -20.76
N SER A 10 14.81 16.09 -21.42
CA SER A 10 15.41 17.36 -21.85
C SER A 10 15.23 17.62 -23.36
N SER A 11 14.39 16.84 -24.04
CA SER A 11 14.18 16.92 -25.48
C SER A 11 12.74 17.30 -25.83
N GLU A 12 12.54 17.84 -27.04
CA GLU A 12 11.22 18.06 -27.63
C GLU A 12 11.04 17.13 -28.83
N LEU A 13 9.86 16.52 -28.96
CA LEU A 13 9.50 15.73 -30.14
C LEU A 13 8.73 16.61 -31.12
N MET A 14 9.24 16.74 -32.35
CA MET A 14 8.51 17.36 -33.45
C MET A 14 7.79 16.28 -34.26
N LEU A 15 6.48 16.42 -34.45
CA LEU A 15 5.67 15.47 -35.20
C LEU A 15 4.62 16.19 -36.04
N GLU A 16 4.49 15.79 -37.30
CA GLU A 16 3.45 16.28 -38.19
C GLU A 16 2.12 15.57 -37.90
N ILE A 17 1.08 16.34 -37.56
CA ILE A 17 -0.27 15.82 -37.30
C ILE A 17 -1.27 16.64 -38.10
N GLY A 18 -1.89 16.00 -39.09
CA GLY A 18 -2.87 16.64 -39.97
C GLY A 18 -2.26 17.75 -40.84
N GLY A 19 -1.05 17.56 -41.35
CA GLY A 19 -0.36 18.54 -42.20
C GLY A 19 0.36 19.67 -41.44
N ILE A 20 0.33 19.65 -40.10
CA ILE A 20 0.90 20.71 -39.26
C ILE A 20 1.98 20.11 -38.36
N LEU A 21 3.18 20.70 -38.39
CA LEU A 21 4.27 20.33 -37.49
C LEU A 21 3.97 20.82 -36.07
N ARG A 22 4.04 19.92 -35.08
CA ARG A 22 3.76 20.21 -33.67
C ARG A 22 4.89 19.74 -32.77
N ASN A 23 5.12 20.46 -31.68
CA ASN A 23 6.15 20.15 -30.69
C ASN A 23 5.52 19.57 -29.42
N PHE A 24 6.12 18.51 -28.89
CA PHE A 24 5.66 17.80 -27.70
C PHE A 24 6.76 17.69 -26.66
N LYS A 25 6.39 17.87 -25.40
CA LYS A 25 7.22 17.58 -24.22
C LYS A 25 6.64 16.39 -23.46
N PHE A 26 7.51 15.58 -22.87
CA PHE A 26 7.09 14.40 -22.12
C PHE A 26 7.40 14.57 -20.63
N SER A 27 6.42 14.23 -19.80
CA SER A 27 6.60 14.05 -18.36
C SER A 27 6.35 12.58 -18.03
N PHE A 28 7.36 11.90 -17.49
CA PHE A 28 7.29 10.49 -17.18
C PHE A 28 7.02 10.26 -15.69
N ARG A 29 5.80 9.83 -15.37
CA ARG A 29 5.39 9.52 -14.00
C ARG A 29 5.51 8.02 -13.73
N GLY A 30 6.65 7.61 -13.18
CA GLY A 30 6.94 6.22 -12.81
C GLY A 30 6.08 5.74 -11.64
N THR A 31 4.85 5.36 -11.94
CA THR A 31 3.81 4.87 -11.01
C THR A 31 3.36 3.47 -11.41
N GLY A 32 2.46 2.85 -10.64
CA GLY A 32 1.95 1.51 -10.96
C GLY A 32 2.95 0.37 -10.70
N TYR A 33 3.92 0.59 -9.82
CA TYR A 33 4.84 -0.44 -9.32
C TYR A 33 4.35 -0.94 -7.95
N ASP A 34 4.47 -2.26 -7.71
CA ASP A 34 4.26 -2.76 -6.36
C ASP A 34 5.39 -2.30 -5.42
N GLU A 35 5.13 -2.27 -4.10
CA GLU A 35 6.13 -1.79 -3.14
C GLU A 35 7.44 -2.60 -3.17
N LYS A 36 7.38 -3.88 -3.55
CA LYS A 36 8.58 -4.73 -3.64
C LYS A 36 9.50 -4.21 -4.74
N LEU A 37 8.94 -3.97 -5.92
CA LEU A 37 9.69 -3.45 -7.06
C LEU A 37 10.18 -2.03 -6.81
N VAL A 38 9.36 -1.15 -6.22
CA VAL A 38 9.80 0.20 -5.84
C VAL A 38 11.04 0.13 -4.94
N ARG A 39 11.01 -0.71 -3.90
CA ARG A 39 12.15 -0.86 -2.99
C ARG A 39 13.39 -1.37 -3.71
N GLU A 40 13.24 -2.34 -4.60
CA GLU A 40 14.35 -2.89 -5.37
C GLU A 40 15.00 -1.85 -6.29
N VAL A 41 14.20 -1.08 -7.04
CA VAL A 41 14.73 -0.13 -8.04
C VAL A 41 15.22 1.18 -7.44
N GLU A 42 14.71 1.55 -6.27
CA GLU A 42 15.13 2.72 -5.46
C GLU A 42 16.19 2.38 -4.40
N GLY A 43 16.73 1.15 -4.41
CA GLY A 43 17.84 0.77 -3.53
C GLY A 43 17.51 0.68 -2.04
N LEU A 44 16.23 0.52 -1.72
CA LEU A 44 15.73 0.40 -0.35
C LEU A 44 15.77 -1.06 0.10
N GLU A 45 15.99 -1.27 1.40
CA GLU A 45 15.77 -2.59 2.01
C GLU A 45 14.35 -3.12 1.75
N ALA A 46 14.21 -4.45 1.76
CA ALA A 46 12.95 -5.13 1.47
C ALA A 46 11.82 -4.77 2.46
N SER A 47 10.57 -5.12 2.11
CA SER A 47 9.34 -4.70 2.83
C SER A 47 9.26 -5.09 4.31
N GLY A 48 10.08 -6.06 4.75
CA GLY A 48 10.19 -6.48 6.15
C GLY A 48 11.14 -5.64 7.01
N SER A 49 11.83 -4.65 6.42
CA SER A 49 12.74 -3.74 7.14
C SER A 49 12.03 -2.97 8.27
N ILE A 50 12.84 -2.48 9.22
CA ILE A 50 12.37 -1.48 10.19
C ILE A 50 11.98 -0.17 9.49
N PHE A 51 12.63 0.19 8.37
CA PHE A 51 12.28 1.36 7.57
C PHE A 51 11.06 1.05 6.70
N ILE A 52 9.90 1.39 7.24
CA ILE A 52 8.61 0.86 6.79
C ILE A 52 8.09 1.52 5.51
N CYS A 53 8.52 2.75 5.25
CA CYS A 53 7.97 3.57 4.19
C CYS A 53 8.92 3.70 3.00
N THR A 54 8.34 3.86 1.82
CA THR A 54 9.06 4.25 0.59
C THR A 54 9.02 5.76 0.37
N LEU A 55 8.29 6.49 1.23
CA LEU A 55 7.99 7.92 1.08
C LEU A 55 8.63 8.76 2.18
N CYS A 56 8.74 8.23 3.41
CA CYS A 56 9.32 8.91 4.55
C CYS A 56 10.34 8.01 5.27
N ASP A 57 11.00 8.55 6.30
CA ASP A 57 12.09 7.87 7.01
C ASP A 57 11.69 7.17 8.30
N ALA A 58 10.39 7.16 8.61
CA ALA A 58 9.89 6.56 9.83
C ALA A 58 10.26 5.07 9.92
N THR A 59 10.70 4.68 11.12
CA THR A 59 10.81 3.28 11.50
C THR A 59 9.42 2.70 11.80
N ARG A 60 9.33 1.37 11.85
CA ARG A 60 8.09 0.65 12.17
C ARG A 60 7.59 0.97 13.57
N LEU A 61 8.50 1.20 14.51
CA LEU A 61 8.17 1.59 15.89
C LEU A 61 7.61 3.01 15.93
N GLU A 62 8.34 3.98 15.37
CA GLU A 62 7.90 5.38 15.31
C GLU A 62 6.56 5.51 14.57
N ALA A 63 6.40 4.82 13.44
CA ALA A 63 5.15 4.80 12.69
C ALA A 63 3.98 4.15 13.46
N SER A 64 4.25 3.31 14.47
CA SER A 64 3.19 2.74 15.33
C SER A 64 2.83 3.66 16.51
N GLN A 65 3.73 4.56 16.92
CA GLN A 65 3.51 5.53 17.99
C GLN A 65 2.83 6.80 17.46
N ASN A 66 3.29 7.28 16.31
CA ASN A 66 2.67 8.37 15.56
C ASN A 66 2.22 7.82 14.22
N LEU A 67 0.91 7.63 14.05
CA LEU A 67 0.34 6.90 12.90
C LEU A 67 0.09 7.79 11.68
N VAL A 68 -0.20 9.08 11.89
CA VAL A 68 -0.79 9.96 10.88
C VAL A 68 0.07 11.18 10.55
N PHE A 69 0.95 11.63 11.45
CA PHE A 69 1.74 12.84 11.21
C PHE A 69 3.12 12.48 10.67
N HIS A 70 3.18 12.31 9.34
CA HIS A 70 4.41 12.15 8.58
C HIS A 70 4.31 12.96 7.29
N SER A 71 5.45 13.39 6.76
CA SER A 71 5.54 14.02 5.45
C SER A 71 6.38 13.17 4.50
N ILE A 72 6.20 13.37 3.20
CA ILE A 72 7.07 12.75 2.19
C ILE A 72 8.44 13.43 2.22
N THR A 73 9.50 12.66 2.42
CA THR A 73 10.89 13.14 2.41
C THR A 73 11.70 12.50 1.29
N ARG A 74 11.48 11.21 1.02
CA ARG A 74 12.27 10.43 0.07
C ARG A 74 12.03 10.84 -1.38
N SER A 75 13.11 10.91 -2.13
CA SER A 75 13.10 11.06 -3.58
C SER A 75 14.23 10.26 -4.23
N HIS A 76 14.14 10.03 -5.54
CA HIS A 76 15.20 9.33 -6.28
C HIS A 76 16.58 10.01 -6.14
N THR A 77 16.61 11.34 -6.25
CA THR A 77 17.84 12.13 -6.08
C THR A 77 18.42 11.99 -4.68
N GLU A 78 17.58 12.03 -3.65
CA GLU A 78 18.02 11.83 -2.27
C GLU A 78 18.54 10.41 -2.03
N ASN A 79 17.86 9.39 -2.56
CA ASN A 79 18.31 8.00 -2.45
C ASN A 79 19.69 7.80 -3.10
N LEU A 80 19.97 8.46 -4.24
CA LEU A 80 21.31 8.44 -4.85
C LEU A 80 22.36 9.02 -3.90
N GLN A 81 22.08 10.16 -3.26
CA GLN A 81 23.00 10.80 -2.31
C GLN A 81 23.22 9.93 -1.05
N ARG A 82 22.15 9.32 -0.53
CA ARG A 82 22.20 8.40 0.60
C ARG A 82 23.03 7.16 0.27
N TYR A 83 22.88 6.61 -0.93
CA TYR A 83 23.73 5.50 -1.39
C TYR A 83 25.21 5.89 -1.47
N GLU A 84 25.54 7.10 -1.95
CA GLU A 84 26.94 7.55 -1.99
C GLU A 84 27.52 7.69 -0.57
N THR A 85 26.70 8.11 0.40
CA THR A 85 27.08 8.15 1.82
C THR A 85 27.29 6.73 2.37
N TRP A 86 26.37 5.80 2.08
CA TRP A 86 26.49 4.38 2.45
C TRP A 86 27.78 3.76 1.89
N ARG A 87 28.08 4.02 0.62
CA ARG A 87 29.25 3.45 -0.06
C ARG A 87 30.57 4.03 0.46
N ALA A 88 30.62 5.35 0.68
CA ALA A 88 31.85 6.03 1.07
C ALA A 88 32.12 5.95 2.59
N ASN A 89 31.08 5.80 3.42
CA ASN A 89 31.12 5.88 4.87
C ASN A 89 32.05 7.01 5.37
N PRO A 90 31.79 8.29 5.01
CA PRO A 90 32.71 9.39 5.27
C PRO A 90 32.88 9.69 6.76
N TYR A 91 31.98 9.19 7.61
CA TYR A 91 32.00 9.39 9.06
C TYR A 91 32.59 8.20 9.82
N HIS A 92 33.05 7.15 9.12
CA HIS A 92 33.61 5.93 9.72
C HIS A 92 32.69 5.28 10.77
N GLU A 93 31.40 5.31 10.50
CA GLU A 93 30.37 4.74 11.38
C GLU A 93 30.36 3.21 11.32
N SER A 94 29.88 2.58 12.39
CA SER A 94 29.57 1.15 12.37
C SER A 94 28.42 0.85 11.39
N ALA A 95 28.22 -0.43 11.06
CA ALA A 95 27.19 -0.84 10.11
C ALA A 95 25.77 -0.39 10.53
N ASP A 96 25.44 -0.47 11.83
CA ASP A 96 24.12 -0.09 12.33
C ASP A 96 23.92 1.43 12.35
N GLU A 97 24.93 2.19 12.75
CA GLU A 97 24.91 3.65 12.72
C GLU A 97 24.79 4.19 11.29
N LEU A 98 25.59 3.66 10.35
CA LEU A 98 25.54 4.06 8.95
C LEU A 98 24.19 3.69 8.32
N ARG A 99 23.66 2.51 8.63
CA ARG A 99 22.35 2.05 8.17
C ARG A 99 21.23 2.97 8.67
N ASP A 100 21.31 3.45 9.91
CA ASP A 100 20.38 4.44 10.43
C ASP A 100 20.55 5.80 9.73
N ARG A 101 21.78 6.28 9.55
CA ARG A 101 22.07 7.54 8.86
C ARG A 101 21.43 7.58 7.47
N VAL A 102 21.57 6.51 6.69
CA VAL A 102 21.03 6.43 5.32
C VAL A 102 19.59 5.91 5.27
N LYS A 103 18.98 5.66 6.43
CA LYS A 103 17.60 5.18 6.60
C LYS A 103 17.27 3.95 5.73
N GLY A 104 18.21 3.02 5.64
CA GLY A 104 18.06 1.75 4.92
C GLY A 104 18.20 1.81 3.40
N VAL A 105 18.85 2.85 2.85
CA VAL A 105 19.34 2.86 1.46
C VAL A 105 20.70 2.18 1.39
N SER A 106 20.75 0.94 0.93
CA SER A 106 21.97 0.11 0.91
C SER A 106 22.37 -0.37 -0.49
N ALA A 107 21.57 -0.07 -1.51
CA ALA A 107 21.86 -0.33 -2.91
C ALA A 107 21.69 0.94 -3.74
N LYS A 108 22.33 1.00 -4.92
CA LYS A 108 22.26 2.17 -5.80
C LYS A 108 20.91 2.21 -6.53
N PRO A 109 20.10 3.27 -6.39
CA PRO A 109 18.90 3.46 -7.21
C PRO A 109 19.26 3.48 -8.70
N PHE A 110 18.40 2.91 -9.54
CA PHE A 110 18.64 2.87 -10.99
C PHE A 110 17.42 3.13 -11.87
N ILE A 111 16.21 3.20 -11.29
CA ILE A 111 15.00 3.69 -11.97
C ILE A 111 14.35 4.72 -11.05
N GLU A 112 14.19 5.94 -11.55
CA GLU A 112 13.43 6.95 -10.83
C GLU A 112 11.94 6.59 -10.83
N THR A 113 11.39 6.50 -9.62
CA THR A 113 9.97 6.32 -9.37
C THR A 113 9.35 7.59 -8.79
N LEU A 114 8.05 7.78 -9.02
CA LEU A 114 7.32 8.86 -8.36
C LEU A 114 6.93 8.40 -6.94
N PRO A 115 7.26 9.16 -5.87
CA PRO A 115 6.89 8.81 -4.50
C PRO A 115 5.37 8.83 -4.31
N SER A 116 4.71 7.69 -4.51
CA SER A 116 3.25 7.54 -4.46
C SER A 116 2.83 6.20 -3.84
N ILE A 117 1.53 5.90 -3.86
CA ILE A 117 0.93 4.66 -3.38
C ILE A 117 0.31 3.91 -4.55
N ASP A 118 0.57 2.62 -4.67
CA ASP A 118 -0.18 1.78 -5.60
C ASP A 118 -1.55 1.40 -5.01
N ALA A 119 -2.62 1.90 -5.61
CA ALA A 119 -3.98 1.73 -5.10
C ALA A 119 -4.43 0.25 -5.06
N LEU A 120 -3.96 -0.58 -6.01
CA LEU A 120 -4.33 -1.99 -6.06
C LEU A 120 -3.69 -2.79 -4.93
N HIS A 121 -2.36 -2.71 -4.78
CA HIS A 121 -1.67 -3.42 -3.71
C HIS A 121 -1.97 -2.84 -2.33
N CYS A 122 -2.28 -1.55 -2.23
CA CYS A 122 -2.81 -0.94 -1.02
C CYS A 122 -4.12 -1.61 -0.58
N ASP A 123 -5.09 -1.75 -1.48
CA ASP A 123 -6.35 -2.44 -1.19
C ASP A 123 -6.15 -3.89 -0.76
N ILE A 124 -5.27 -4.63 -1.47
CA ILE A 124 -4.99 -6.03 -1.17
C ILE A 124 -4.31 -6.15 0.20
N GLY A 125 -3.34 -5.28 0.49
CA GLY A 125 -2.61 -5.25 1.76
C GLY A 125 -3.53 -4.93 2.93
N ASN A 126 -4.34 -3.88 2.81
CA ASN A 126 -5.29 -3.48 3.84
C ASN A 126 -6.38 -4.54 4.05
N ALA A 127 -6.92 -5.14 2.99
CA ALA A 127 -7.90 -6.22 3.12
C ALA A 127 -7.31 -7.48 3.78
N ALA A 128 -6.06 -7.82 3.48
CA ALA A 128 -5.37 -8.92 4.17
C ALA A 128 -5.18 -8.62 5.67
N GLU A 129 -4.94 -7.37 6.02
CA GLU A 129 -4.81 -6.92 7.40
C GLU A 129 -6.15 -6.97 8.15
N PHE A 130 -7.24 -6.49 7.54
CA PHE A 130 -8.60 -6.64 8.10
C PHE A 130 -9.01 -8.10 8.23
N TYR A 131 -8.70 -8.94 7.23
CA TYR A 131 -8.91 -10.38 7.32
C TYR A 131 -8.20 -10.95 8.56
N LYS A 132 -7.00 -10.47 8.86
CA LYS A 132 -6.27 -10.88 10.06
C LYS A 132 -6.93 -10.36 11.35
N ILE A 133 -7.40 -9.11 11.38
CA ILE A 133 -8.17 -8.57 12.51
C ILE A 133 -9.39 -9.44 12.78
N PHE A 134 -10.19 -9.78 11.76
CA PHE A 134 -11.37 -10.64 11.91
C PHE A 134 -11.05 -11.99 12.57
N GLN A 135 -9.98 -12.66 12.14
CA GLN A 135 -9.53 -13.91 12.76
C GLN A 135 -9.18 -13.74 14.25
N LEU A 136 -8.55 -12.62 14.60
CA LEU A 136 -8.09 -12.35 15.96
C LEU A 136 -9.24 -11.93 16.88
N GLU A 137 -10.25 -11.24 16.37
CA GLU A 137 -11.48 -10.92 17.09
C GLU A 137 -12.30 -12.18 17.40
N ILE A 138 -12.48 -13.08 16.42
CA ILE A 138 -13.15 -14.37 16.62
C ILE A 138 -12.46 -15.18 17.73
N GLY A 139 -11.13 -15.09 17.81
CA GLY A 139 -10.34 -15.79 18.82
C GLY A 139 -10.20 -15.09 20.16
N GLU A 140 -10.76 -13.88 20.31
CA GLU A 140 -10.54 -12.99 21.45
C GLU A 140 -9.06 -12.93 21.88
N VAL A 141 -8.14 -12.77 20.92
CA VAL A 141 -6.68 -12.87 21.19
C VAL A 141 -6.19 -11.88 22.26
N TYR A 142 -6.92 -10.79 22.47
CA TYR A 142 -6.66 -9.80 23.51
C TYR A 142 -6.86 -10.34 24.93
N LYS A 143 -7.66 -11.42 25.09
CA LYS A 143 -7.76 -12.20 26.35
C LYS A 143 -6.75 -13.36 26.38
N ASN A 144 -6.48 -13.96 25.21
CA ASN A 144 -5.64 -15.15 25.06
C ASN A 144 -4.42 -14.88 24.16
N PRO A 145 -3.41 -14.11 24.64
CA PRO A 145 -2.30 -13.68 23.80
C PRO A 145 -1.44 -14.84 23.28
N ASN A 146 -1.34 -15.90 24.09
CA ASN A 146 -0.47 -17.07 23.84
C ASN A 146 -1.16 -18.20 23.05
N ALA A 147 -2.28 -17.92 22.36
CA ALA A 147 -2.98 -18.91 21.57
C ALA A 147 -2.07 -19.62 20.55
N THR A 148 -2.19 -20.94 20.52
CA THR A 148 -1.41 -21.87 19.70
C THR A 148 -1.66 -21.70 18.20
N LYS A 149 -0.81 -22.31 17.37
CA LYS A 149 -0.99 -22.30 15.91
C LYS A 149 -2.28 -23.02 15.51
N GLU A 150 -2.62 -24.08 16.22
CA GLU A 150 -3.82 -24.91 16.02
C GLU A 150 -5.09 -24.12 16.31
N GLU A 151 -5.13 -23.36 17.42
CA GLU A 151 -6.25 -22.47 17.75
C GLU A 151 -6.43 -21.37 16.71
N ARG A 152 -5.33 -20.71 16.30
CA ARG A 152 -5.38 -19.68 15.26
C ARG A 152 -5.87 -20.24 13.91
N LYS A 153 -5.52 -21.49 13.59
CA LYS A 153 -6.04 -22.19 12.41
C LYS A 153 -7.54 -22.49 12.52
N LYS A 154 -8.03 -22.85 13.71
CA LYS A 154 -9.47 -23.00 13.97
C LYS A 154 -10.22 -21.69 13.72
N TRP A 155 -9.72 -20.55 14.22
CA TRP A 155 -10.35 -19.24 14.00
C TRP A 155 -10.41 -18.86 12.52
N SER A 156 -9.33 -19.11 11.76
CA SER A 156 -9.35 -18.94 10.30
C SER A 156 -10.42 -19.80 9.64
N THR A 157 -10.55 -21.06 10.05
CA THR A 157 -11.53 -22.00 9.47
C THR A 157 -12.96 -21.57 9.77
N ILE A 158 -13.22 -21.04 10.97
CA ILE A 158 -14.52 -20.49 11.37
C ILE A 158 -14.87 -19.28 10.48
N LEU A 159 -13.94 -18.34 10.33
CA LEU A 159 -14.12 -17.16 9.47
C LEU A 159 -14.41 -17.57 8.03
N ASP A 160 -13.58 -18.44 7.46
CA ASP A 160 -13.70 -18.95 6.09
C ASP A 160 -15.07 -19.61 5.83
N LYS A 161 -15.52 -20.46 6.77
CA LYS A 161 -16.84 -21.12 6.67
C LYS A 161 -17.98 -20.10 6.73
N HIS A 162 -17.86 -19.09 7.60
CA HIS A 162 -18.89 -18.07 7.76
C HIS A 162 -18.97 -17.13 6.57
N LEU A 163 -17.83 -16.63 6.06
CA LEU A 163 -17.77 -15.79 4.86
C LEU A 163 -18.28 -16.52 3.62
N ARG A 164 -18.01 -17.83 3.50
CA ARG A 164 -18.63 -18.65 2.44
C ARG A 164 -20.15 -18.69 2.57
N LYS A 165 -20.68 -18.88 3.78
CA LYS A 165 -22.12 -18.99 4.02
C LYS A 165 -22.86 -17.67 3.79
N LYS A 166 -22.32 -16.55 4.32
CA LYS A 166 -23.00 -15.24 4.32
C LYS A 166 -22.67 -14.39 3.11
N MET A 167 -21.42 -14.42 2.66
CA MET A 167 -20.92 -13.51 1.61
C MET A 167 -20.63 -14.23 0.29
N ASN A 168 -20.86 -15.56 0.21
CA ASN A 168 -20.49 -16.40 -0.92
C ASN A 168 -19.00 -16.24 -1.31
N LEU A 169 -18.14 -16.04 -0.31
CA LEU A 169 -16.70 -15.89 -0.50
C LEU A 169 -16.00 -17.22 -0.28
N LYS A 170 -15.41 -17.76 -1.36
CA LYS A 170 -14.59 -18.97 -1.28
C LYS A 170 -13.22 -18.62 -0.66
N PRO A 171 -12.73 -19.39 0.32
CA PRO A 171 -11.39 -19.23 0.87
C PRO A 171 -10.34 -19.25 -0.26
N ILE A 172 -9.35 -18.37 -0.13
CA ILE A 172 -8.25 -18.21 -1.10
C ILE A 172 -6.92 -18.33 -0.38
N MET A 173 -5.92 -18.86 -1.07
CA MET A 173 -4.57 -19.00 -0.50
C MET A 173 -3.85 -17.64 -0.40
N ARG A 174 -4.03 -16.76 -1.39
CA ARG A 174 -3.45 -15.42 -1.42
C ARG A 174 -4.54 -14.40 -1.74
N MET A 175 -4.62 -13.35 -0.92
CA MET A 175 -5.54 -12.23 -1.13
C MET A 175 -5.36 -11.65 -2.53
N ASN A 176 -6.47 -11.43 -3.24
CA ASN A 176 -6.49 -10.77 -4.55
C ASN A 176 -7.47 -9.60 -4.54
N GLY A 177 -7.38 -8.73 -5.54
CA GLY A 177 -8.20 -7.52 -5.60
C GLY A 177 -9.71 -7.79 -5.59
N ASN A 178 -10.18 -8.86 -6.25
CA ASN A 178 -11.61 -9.19 -6.27
C ASN A 178 -12.12 -9.61 -4.89
N PHE A 179 -11.36 -10.41 -4.16
CA PHE A 179 -11.72 -10.80 -2.80
C PHE A 179 -11.64 -9.59 -1.86
N ALA A 180 -10.59 -8.77 -1.97
CA ALA A 180 -10.44 -7.55 -1.18
C ALA A 180 -11.65 -6.61 -1.34
N ARG A 181 -12.10 -6.35 -2.58
CA ARG A 181 -13.28 -5.50 -2.83
C ARG A 181 -14.56 -6.06 -2.19
N LYS A 182 -14.72 -7.38 -2.14
CA LYS A 182 -15.90 -8.02 -1.53
C LYS A 182 -15.81 -8.15 -0.01
N LEU A 183 -14.61 -8.21 0.54
CA LEU A 183 -14.36 -8.33 1.98
C LEU A 183 -14.50 -6.96 2.67
N MET A 184 -14.06 -5.89 2.01
CA MET A 184 -14.07 -4.54 2.57
C MET A 184 -15.42 -3.87 2.36
N THR A 185 -16.46 -4.35 3.06
CA THR A 185 -17.83 -3.80 3.02
C THR A 185 -18.51 -3.82 4.39
N LYS A 186 -19.59 -3.04 4.55
CA LYS A 186 -20.39 -3.00 5.79
C LYS A 186 -21.03 -4.35 6.10
N GLU A 187 -21.57 -5.00 5.07
CA GLU A 187 -22.24 -6.31 5.18
C GLU A 187 -21.25 -7.39 5.65
N THR A 188 -19.99 -7.31 5.20
CA THR A 188 -18.97 -8.27 5.63
C THR A 188 -18.66 -8.11 7.11
N VAL A 189 -18.46 -6.87 7.60
CA VAL A 189 -18.17 -6.66 9.03
C VAL A 189 -19.38 -7.03 9.88
N GLU A 190 -20.61 -6.80 9.41
CA GLU A 190 -21.83 -7.26 10.08
C GLU A 190 -21.89 -8.79 10.21
N ALA A 191 -21.61 -9.51 9.11
CA ALA A 191 -21.51 -10.97 9.14
C ALA A 191 -20.44 -11.44 10.12
N VAL A 192 -19.24 -10.85 10.09
CA VAL A 192 -18.17 -11.19 11.05
C VAL A 192 -18.61 -10.92 12.49
N CYS A 193 -19.34 -9.83 12.75
CA CYS A 193 -19.85 -9.51 14.09
C CYS A 193 -20.81 -10.57 14.66
N GLU A 194 -21.45 -11.40 13.82
CA GLU A 194 -22.26 -12.55 14.29
C GLU A 194 -21.40 -13.60 15.01
N LEU A 195 -20.09 -13.64 14.76
CA LEU A 195 -19.14 -14.57 15.37
C LEU A 195 -18.49 -14.02 16.65
N LEU A 196 -18.66 -12.73 16.95
CA LEU A 196 -18.05 -12.08 18.11
C LEU A 196 -18.96 -12.19 19.34
N HIS A 197 -18.37 -12.39 20.52
CA HIS A 197 -19.12 -12.44 21.77
C HIS A 197 -19.33 -11.06 22.41
N SER A 198 -18.33 -10.18 22.37
CA SER A 198 -18.39 -8.86 23.01
C SER A 198 -19.04 -7.80 22.10
N GLU A 199 -20.12 -7.18 22.58
CA GLU A 199 -20.78 -6.06 21.88
C GLU A 199 -19.86 -4.85 21.71
N GLU A 200 -19.03 -4.54 22.71
CA GLU A 200 -18.05 -3.45 22.61
C GLU A 200 -17.07 -3.68 21.44
N ARG A 201 -16.61 -4.92 21.26
CA ARG A 201 -15.74 -5.29 20.14
C ARG A 201 -16.45 -5.19 18.79
N LYS A 202 -17.73 -5.57 18.73
CA LYS A 202 -18.54 -5.43 17.51
C LYS A 202 -18.67 -3.96 17.10
N VAL A 203 -18.94 -3.07 18.05
CA VAL A 203 -18.99 -1.61 17.79
C VAL A 203 -17.65 -1.10 17.27
N ALA A 204 -16.55 -1.43 17.95
CA ALA A 204 -15.21 -0.99 17.53
C ALA A 204 -14.83 -1.50 16.13
N LEU A 205 -15.17 -2.75 15.80
CA LEU A 205 -14.87 -3.33 14.49
C LEU A 205 -15.72 -2.71 13.37
N LYS A 206 -17.00 -2.42 13.63
CA LYS A 206 -17.88 -1.72 12.70
C LYS A 206 -17.42 -0.29 12.45
N GLU A 207 -17.07 0.44 13.50
CA GLU A 207 -16.52 1.80 13.41
C GLU A 207 -15.22 1.81 12.59
N LEU A 208 -14.31 0.86 12.84
CA LEU A 208 -13.07 0.73 12.08
C LEU A 208 -13.33 0.50 10.58
N MET A 209 -14.29 -0.36 10.23
CA MET A 209 -14.67 -0.59 8.83
C MET A 209 -15.34 0.65 8.22
N ASP A 210 -16.22 1.33 8.95
CA ASP A 210 -16.89 2.54 8.45
C ASP A 210 -15.89 3.65 8.10
N LEU A 211 -14.94 3.92 9.01
CA LEU A 211 -13.85 4.87 8.76
C LEU A 211 -13.00 4.47 7.55
N TYR A 212 -12.68 3.18 7.42
CA TYR A 212 -11.96 2.69 6.24
C TYR A 212 -12.74 2.96 4.94
N LEU A 213 -14.05 2.71 4.94
CA LEU A 213 -14.92 2.94 3.80
C LEU A 213 -15.10 4.42 3.47
N ASN A 214 -15.03 5.31 4.47
CA ASN A 214 -15.06 6.75 4.25
C ASN A 214 -13.74 7.28 3.67
N MET A 215 -12.60 6.67 4.01
CA MET A 215 -11.30 7.05 3.45
C MET A 215 -11.04 6.43 2.07
N LYS A 216 -11.49 5.20 1.84
CA LYS A 216 -11.14 4.39 0.67
C LYS A 216 -11.39 5.03 -0.70
N PRO A 217 -12.51 5.72 -0.94
CA PRO A 217 -12.76 6.38 -2.23
C PRO A 217 -11.67 7.39 -2.61
N VAL A 218 -11.03 8.03 -1.63
CA VAL A 218 -10.06 9.11 -1.87
C VAL A 218 -8.81 8.62 -2.60
N TRP A 219 -8.27 7.45 -2.24
CA TRP A 219 -7.11 6.88 -2.97
C TRP A 219 -7.50 5.99 -4.15
N ARG A 220 -8.79 5.73 -4.38
CA ARG A 220 -9.27 4.86 -5.45
C ARG A 220 -9.94 5.56 -6.62
N SER A 221 -10.59 6.68 -6.37
CA SER A 221 -11.21 7.51 -7.39
C SER A 221 -10.20 7.96 -8.44
N SER A 222 -10.67 8.20 -9.66
CA SER A 222 -9.83 8.80 -10.71
C SER A 222 -9.63 10.29 -10.45
N CYS A 223 -10.63 11.00 -9.93
CA CYS A 223 -10.54 12.41 -9.55
C CYS A 223 -11.29 12.67 -8.22
N PRO A 224 -10.66 12.43 -7.05
CA PRO A 224 -11.34 12.52 -5.75
C PRO A 224 -11.90 13.91 -5.44
N ALA A 225 -11.25 14.98 -5.93
CA ALA A 225 -11.75 16.35 -5.78
C ALA A 225 -13.12 16.61 -6.44
N LYS A 226 -13.53 15.76 -7.39
CA LYS A 226 -14.84 15.86 -8.07
C LYS A 226 -15.79 14.74 -7.64
N GLU A 227 -15.27 13.53 -7.50
CA GLU A 227 -16.08 12.33 -7.26
C GLU A 227 -16.41 12.15 -5.77
N CYS A 228 -15.55 12.58 -4.85
CA CYS A 228 -15.74 12.44 -3.41
C CYS A 228 -15.14 13.61 -2.60
N PRO A 229 -15.49 14.88 -2.90
CA PRO A 229 -14.87 16.06 -2.29
C PRO A 229 -15.04 16.13 -0.77
N GLU A 230 -16.19 15.73 -0.24
CA GLU A 230 -16.45 15.72 1.21
C GLU A 230 -15.52 14.73 1.94
N LEU A 231 -15.37 13.52 1.38
CA LEU A 231 -14.49 12.49 1.94
C LEU A 231 -13.01 12.89 1.84
N LEU A 232 -12.62 13.58 0.76
CA LEU A 232 -11.28 14.14 0.62
C LEU A 232 -11.01 15.20 1.70
N CYS A 233 -11.94 16.13 1.91
CA CYS A 233 -11.82 17.17 2.93
C CYS A 233 -11.75 16.59 4.36
N GLN A 234 -12.53 15.55 4.64
CA GLN A 234 -12.56 14.90 5.95
C GLN A 234 -11.48 13.82 6.16
N TYR A 235 -10.63 13.55 5.15
CA TYR A 235 -9.70 12.43 5.19
C TYR A 235 -8.80 12.45 6.43
N SER A 236 -8.22 13.61 6.75
CA SER A 236 -7.32 13.77 7.91
C SER A 236 -8.02 13.52 9.24
N TYR A 237 -9.30 13.88 9.36
CA TYR A 237 -10.10 13.57 10.54
C TYR A 237 -10.38 12.07 10.65
N HIS A 238 -10.80 11.45 9.54
CA HIS A 238 -11.05 10.00 9.50
C HIS A 238 -9.79 9.18 9.78
N SER A 239 -8.63 9.59 9.26
CA SER A 239 -7.36 8.88 9.50
C SER A 239 -6.91 9.01 10.95
N GLN A 240 -7.08 10.18 11.58
CA GLN A 240 -6.83 10.38 13.01
C GLN A 240 -7.72 9.49 13.86
N ARG A 241 -9.04 9.46 13.60
CA ARG A 241 -9.97 8.60 14.35
C ARG A 241 -9.68 7.11 14.14
N PHE A 242 -9.34 6.71 12.92
CA PHE A 242 -8.94 5.34 12.62
C PHE A 242 -7.68 4.95 13.40
N ALA A 243 -6.68 5.82 13.42
CA ALA A 243 -5.45 5.63 14.17
C ALA A 243 -5.69 5.53 15.68
N GLU A 244 -6.58 6.37 16.24
CA GLU A 244 -6.98 6.31 17.64
C GLU A 244 -7.61 4.97 18.00
N LEU A 245 -8.51 4.44 17.16
CA LEU A 245 -9.09 3.11 17.36
C LEU A 245 -8.03 2.02 17.33
N LEU A 246 -7.05 2.10 16.42
CA LEU A 246 -5.95 1.15 16.38
C LEU A 246 -5.12 1.16 17.67
N SER A 247 -4.77 2.36 18.16
CA SER A 247 -3.95 2.57 19.35
C SER A 247 -4.66 2.26 20.67
N THR A 248 -5.99 2.27 20.67
CA THR A 248 -6.82 1.99 21.87
C THR A 248 -7.44 0.60 21.80
N LYS A 249 -8.45 0.42 20.95
CA LYS A 249 -9.23 -0.82 20.85
C LYS A 249 -8.43 -1.96 20.21
N PHE A 250 -7.47 -1.69 19.33
CA PHE A 250 -6.65 -2.73 18.69
C PHE A 250 -5.19 -2.73 19.15
N LYS A 251 -4.91 -2.13 20.31
CA LYS A 251 -3.56 -2.00 20.87
C LYS A 251 -2.80 -3.33 20.94
N PHE A 252 -3.50 -4.41 21.33
CA PHE A 252 -2.94 -5.77 21.38
C PHE A 252 -2.28 -6.24 20.07
N ARG A 253 -2.62 -5.63 18.93
CA ARG A 253 -2.05 -5.92 17.62
C ARG A 253 -1.07 -4.86 17.16
N TYR A 254 -1.32 -3.58 17.45
CA TYR A 254 -0.59 -2.46 16.86
C TYR A 254 0.40 -1.76 17.79
N GLU A 255 0.50 -2.18 19.06
CA GLU A 255 1.57 -1.71 19.94
C GLU A 255 2.94 -2.15 19.39
N GLY A 256 3.77 -1.16 19.02
CA GLY A 256 5.12 -1.37 18.51
C GLY A 256 5.22 -1.82 17.04
N LYS A 257 4.09 -1.95 16.31
CA LYS A 257 4.12 -2.33 14.90
C LYS A 257 2.89 -1.89 14.12
N ILE A 258 3.10 -1.63 12.83
CA ILE A 258 2.06 -1.37 11.84
C ILE A 258 2.46 -1.99 10.49
N THR A 259 1.49 -2.23 9.60
CA THR A 259 1.76 -2.68 8.22
C THR A 259 2.18 -1.52 7.34
N ASN A 260 2.94 -1.81 6.29
CA ASN A 260 3.46 -0.77 5.39
C ASN A 260 2.33 0.01 4.70
N TYR A 261 1.24 -0.68 4.31
CA TYR A 261 0.11 -0.02 3.65
C TYR A 261 -0.83 0.71 4.62
N PHE A 262 -1.02 0.27 5.87
CA PHE A 262 -1.73 1.10 6.85
C PHE A 262 -0.98 2.40 7.11
N HIS A 263 0.35 2.33 7.32
CA HIS A 263 1.15 3.54 7.48
C HIS A 263 1.00 4.47 6.26
N LYS A 264 1.16 3.96 5.04
CA LYS A 264 1.00 4.77 3.82
C LYS A 264 -0.40 5.38 3.69
N THR A 265 -1.44 4.60 3.96
CA THR A 265 -2.84 5.04 3.85
C THR A 265 -3.16 6.14 4.86
N LEU A 266 -2.69 5.98 6.11
CA LEU A 266 -3.04 6.89 7.20
C LEU A 266 -2.24 8.19 7.19
N ALA A 267 -1.00 8.16 6.69
CA ALA A 267 -0.10 9.30 6.76
C ALA A 267 0.01 10.10 5.45
N HIS A 268 0.07 9.43 4.29
CA HIS A 268 0.59 10.07 3.06
C HIS A 268 -0.47 10.36 2.00
N VAL A 269 -1.70 9.82 2.14
CA VAL A 269 -2.74 9.99 1.11
C VAL A 269 -3.11 11.46 0.85
N PRO A 270 -3.34 12.32 1.86
CA PRO A 270 -3.68 13.72 1.62
C PRO A 270 -2.61 14.47 0.81
N GLU A 271 -1.34 14.35 1.22
CA GLU A 271 -0.20 15.01 0.57
C GLU A 271 -0.04 14.56 -0.90
N ILE A 272 -0.20 13.25 -1.16
CA ILE A 272 -0.12 12.72 -2.54
C ILE A 272 -1.27 13.27 -3.40
N ILE A 273 -2.50 13.31 -2.87
CA ILE A 273 -3.65 13.81 -3.63
C ILE A 273 -3.51 15.31 -3.90
N GLU A 274 -3.03 16.10 -2.95
CA GLU A 274 -2.77 17.52 -3.15
C GLU A 274 -1.73 17.75 -4.25
N ARG A 275 -0.64 16.96 -4.24
CA ARG A 275 0.44 17.05 -5.23
C ARG A 275 0.04 16.55 -6.63
N ASP A 276 -0.64 15.41 -6.70
CA ASP A 276 -0.82 14.65 -7.94
C ASP A 276 -2.25 14.70 -8.49
N GLY A 277 -3.21 15.22 -7.72
CA GLY A 277 -4.64 15.25 -8.01
C GLY A 277 -5.35 13.89 -7.91
N SER A 278 -4.62 12.78 -7.95
CA SER A 278 -5.17 11.42 -7.90
C SER A 278 -4.12 10.40 -7.47
N ILE A 279 -4.56 9.29 -6.88
CA ILE A 279 -3.77 8.06 -6.66
C ILE A 279 -4.32 6.94 -7.54
N GLY A 280 -5.65 6.76 -7.56
CA GLY A 280 -6.30 5.66 -8.26
C GLY A 280 -6.07 5.65 -9.77
N ALA A 281 -5.95 6.83 -10.39
CA ALA A 281 -5.64 6.96 -11.81
C ALA A 281 -4.23 6.45 -12.19
N TRP A 282 -3.33 6.35 -11.20
CA TRP A 282 -1.93 5.96 -11.37
C TRP A 282 -1.63 4.54 -10.83
N ALA A 283 -2.68 3.76 -10.61
CA ALA A 283 -2.56 2.41 -10.06
C ALA A 283 -1.97 1.39 -11.05
N SER A 284 -1.39 0.32 -10.50
CA SER A 284 -0.87 -0.83 -11.26
C SER A 284 -1.96 -1.69 -11.93
N GLU A 285 -3.24 -1.40 -11.69
CA GLU A 285 -4.37 -2.25 -12.12
C GLU A 285 -4.44 -2.43 -13.65
N GLY A 286 -4.06 -1.41 -14.42
CA GLY A 286 -3.93 -1.52 -15.88
C GLY A 286 -2.83 -2.50 -16.30
N ASN A 287 -1.64 -2.38 -15.68
CA ASN A 287 -0.49 -3.24 -15.96
C ASN A 287 -0.78 -4.70 -15.56
N GLU A 288 -1.35 -4.91 -14.37
CA GLU A 288 -1.74 -6.24 -13.89
C GLU A 288 -2.83 -6.89 -14.77
N SER A 289 -3.75 -6.09 -15.31
CA SER A 289 -4.73 -6.58 -16.29
C SER A 289 -4.05 -6.99 -17.60
N GLY A 290 -2.99 -6.29 -18.01
CA GLY A 290 -2.14 -6.64 -19.15
C GLY A 290 -1.52 -8.04 -19.04
N ASN A 291 -1.19 -8.51 -17.82
CA ASN A 291 -0.67 -9.87 -17.61
C ASN A 291 -1.65 -10.96 -18.10
N LYS A 292 -2.97 -10.71 -18.04
CA LYS A 292 -3.98 -11.62 -18.60
C LYS A 292 -3.89 -11.72 -20.11
N LEU A 293 -3.68 -10.57 -20.78
CA LEU A 293 -3.50 -10.51 -22.23
C LEU A 293 -2.19 -11.19 -22.65
N PHE A 294 -1.09 -10.91 -21.94
CA PHE A 294 0.21 -11.54 -22.21
C PHE A 294 0.11 -13.07 -22.20
N ARG A 295 -0.52 -13.66 -21.17
CA ARG A 295 -0.70 -15.12 -21.09
C ARG A 295 -1.54 -15.66 -22.24
N ARG A 296 -2.61 -14.96 -22.62
CA ARG A 296 -3.48 -15.36 -23.74
C ARG A 296 -2.72 -15.31 -25.06
N PHE A 297 -2.06 -14.20 -25.36
CA PHE A 297 -1.34 -14.01 -26.62
C PHE A 297 -0.15 -14.93 -26.73
N ARG A 298 0.61 -15.14 -25.64
CA ARG A 298 1.70 -16.12 -25.63
C ARG A 298 1.22 -17.52 -25.98
N LYS A 299 0.00 -17.91 -25.56
CA LYS A 299 -0.55 -19.23 -25.83
C LYS A 299 -1.22 -19.36 -27.21
N MET A 300 -1.94 -18.33 -27.64
CA MET A 300 -2.85 -18.40 -28.79
C MET A 300 -2.38 -17.61 -30.01
N ASN A 301 -1.43 -16.69 -29.84
CA ASN A 301 -1.06 -15.69 -30.83
C ASN A 301 0.47 -15.48 -30.92
N ALA A 302 1.26 -16.44 -30.45
CA ALA A 302 2.71 -16.42 -30.57
C ALA A 302 3.19 -17.73 -31.19
N ARG A 303 4.32 -17.66 -31.92
CA ARG A 303 5.05 -18.86 -32.30
C ARG A 303 5.44 -19.61 -31.02
N GLN A 304 5.17 -20.91 -30.97
CA GLN A 304 5.56 -21.75 -29.83
C GLN A 304 7.01 -22.22 -29.96
N SER A 305 7.89 -21.26 -30.25
CA SER A 305 9.33 -21.42 -30.39
C SER A 305 10.01 -20.29 -29.65
N LYS A 306 11.14 -20.59 -29.02
CA LYS A 306 12.05 -19.55 -28.50
C LYS A 306 12.99 -19.02 -29.59
N VAL A 307 13.18 -19.81 -30.65
CA VAL A 307 13.97 -19.49 -31.84
C VAL A 307 13.10 -18.77 -32.85
#